data_AF-A0A9E1QBK3-F1
#
_entry.id   AF-A0A9E1QBK3-F1
#
_cell.length_a   1.000
_cell.length_b   1.000
_cell.length_c   1.000
_cell.angle_alpha   90.00
_cell.angle_beta   90.00
_cell.angle_gamma   90.00
#
_symmetry.space_group_name_H-M   'P 1'
#
loop_
_entity.id
_entity.type
_entity.pdbx_description
1 polymer ?
#
loop_
_entity_poly.entity_id
_entity_poly.type
_entity_poly.pdbx_seq_one_letter_code
_entity_poly.pdbx_strand_id
1 'polypeptide(L)' 'RLGISPEGTRKKVAAWKTGFYYIAKGAKVPIVMATLDFENKQIKFSEPYDTTNDKEKDFKHFHAFFKGVKGKHSELS' A
#
# COMPACT_ATOMS: atom_id res chain seq x y z
N ARG A 1 0.83 -16.39 5.51
CA ARG A 1 1.20 -15.01 5.13
C ARG A 1 0.45 -14.67 3.85
N LEU A 2 -0.38 -13.62 3.87
CA LEU A 2 -1.24 -13.21 2.75
C LEU A 2 -0.76 -11.85 2.22
N GLY A 3 -0.51 -11.73 0.92
CA GLY A 3 -0.12 -10.47 0.29
C GLY A 3 -1.27 -9.93 -0.56
N ILE A 4 -1.77 -8.74 -0.23
CA ILE A 4 -2.86 -8.09 -0.97
C ILE A 4 -2.32 -6.78 -1.54
N SER A 5 -2.39 -6.63 -2.86
CA SER A 5 -2.13 -5.33 -3.48
C SER A 5 -3.35 -4.43 -3.28
N PRO A 6 -3.19 -3.18 -2.78
CA PRO A 6 -4.30 -2.25 -2.56
C PRO A 6 -5.02 -1.87 -3.86
N GLU A 7 -4.37 -2.00 -5.01
CA GLU A 7 -4.98 -1.79 -6.33
C GLU A 7 -5.75 -3.02 -6.83
N GLY A 8 -5.43 -4.21 -6.33
CA GLY A 8 -6.17 -5.45 -6.64
C GLY A 8 -6.15 -5.89 -8.12
N THR A 9 -5.44 -5.22 -9.02
CA THR A 9 -5.29 -5.61 -10.44
C THR A 9 -3.90 -5.23 -10.98
N ARG A 10 -3.49 -5.84 -12.11
CA ARG A 10 -2.28 -5.41 -12.88
C ARG A 10 -2.50 -4.12 -13.68
N LYS A 11 -3.64 -3.44 -13.51
CA LYS A 11 -4.02 -2.21 -14.23
C LYS A 11 -4.12 -1.06 -13.25
N LYS A 12 -3.80 0.14 -13.73
CA LYS A 12 -3.91 1.39 -12.97
C LYS A 12 -5.35 1.60 -12.51
N VAL A 13 -5.57 1.76 -11.21
CA VAL A 13 -6.92 1.92 -10.63
C VAL A 13 -7.02 3.32 -10.03
N ALA A 14 -8.05 4.07 -10.40
CA ALA A 14 -8.24 5.44 -9.92
C ALA A 14 -8.52 5.52 -8.41
N ALA A 15 -8.93 4.42 -7.77
CA ALA A 15 -9.19 4.33 -6.35
C ALA A 15 -8.64 3.02 -5.79
N TRP A 16 -7.92 3.11 -4.67
CA TRP A 16 -7.45 1.93 -3.94
C TRP A 16 -8.63 1.17 -3.34
N LYS A 17 -8.61 -0.16 -3.46
CA LYS A 17 -9.60 -1.01 -2.80
C LYS A 17 -9.38 -0.94 -1.31
N THR A 18 -10.41 -0.53 -0.58
CA THR A 18 -10.34 -0.36 0.88
C THR A 18 -10.49 -1.68 1.65
N GLY A 19 -10.69 -2.80 0.96
CA GLY A 19 -10.91 -4.11 1.57
C GLY A 19 -9.75 -4.57 2.46
N PHE A 20 -8.49 -4.34 2.06
CA PHE A 20 -7.34 -4.71 2.90
C PHE A 20 -7.34 -3.96 4.24
N TYR A 21 -7.75 -2.68 4.21
CA TYR A 21 -7.83 -1.83 5.40
C TYR A 21 -8.92 -2.32 6.36
N TYR A 22 -10.12 -2.64 5.86
CA TYR A 22 -11.20 -3.19 6.70
C TYR A 22 -10.89 -4.58 7.23
N ILE A 23 -10.22 -5.44 6.44
CA ILE A 23 -9.77 -6.76 6.91
C ILE A 23 -8.75 -6.61 8.04
N ALA A 24 -7.73 -5.76 7.86
CA ALA A 24 -6.72 -5.51 8.87
C ALA A 24 -7.33 -4.96 10.17
N LYS A 25 -8.23 -3.98 10.02
CA LYS A 25 -8.96 -3.38 11.15
C LYS A 25 -9.85 -4.37 11.88
N GLY A 26 -10.61 -5.20 11.13
CA GLY A 26 -11.48 -6.22 11.71
C GLY A 26 -10.71 -7.36 12.39
N ALA A 27 -9.57 -7.73 11.83
CA ALA A 27 -8.69 -8.77 12.39
C ALA A 27 -7.70 -8.24 13.44
N LYS A 28 -7.65 -6.92 13.68
CA LYS A 28 -6.66 -6.24 14.54
C LYS A 28 -5.22 -6.66 14.23
N VAL A 29 -4.88 -6.72 12.95
CA VAL A 29 -3.53 -7.07 12.48
C VAL A 29 -2.83 -5.85 11.89
N PRO A 30 -1.51 -5.69 12.10
CA PRO A 30 -0.76 -4.59 11.52
C PRO A 30 -0.59 -4.79 10.01
N ILE A 31 -0.62 -3.67 9.27
CA ILE A 31 -0.40 -3.63 7.83
C ILE A 31 1.08 -3.35 7.56
N VAL A 32 1.73 -4.19 6.75
CA VAL A 32 3.08 -3.93 6.26
C VAL A 32 2.99 -3.52 4.80
N MET A 33 3.49 -2.33 4.47
CA MET A 33 3.57 -1.85 3.09
C MET A 33 4.89 -2.31 2.47
N ALA A 34 4.84 -2.72 1.22
CA ALA A 34 6.02 -3.08 0.46
C ALA A 34 5.99 -2.35 -0.88
N THR A 35 7.10 -1.70 -1.23
CA THR A 35 7.28 -1.02 -2.51
C THR A 35 8.42 -1.65 -3.28
N LEU A 36 8.27 -1.69 -4.60
CA LEU A 36 9.30 -2.13 -5.54
C LEU A 36 9.74 -0.90 -6.35
N ASP A 37 10.82 -0.27 -5.92
CA ASP A 37 11.42 0.86 -6.63
C ASP A 37 12.40 0.34 -7.68
N PHE A 38 12.01 0.42 -8.95
CA PHE A 38 12.83 -0.06 -10.06
C PHE A 38 13.82 1.00 -10.55
N GLU A 39 13.61 2.27 -10.24
CA GLU A 39 14.56 3.34 -10.57
C GLU A 39 15.81 3.17 -9.72
N ASN A 40 15.63 2.99 -8.40
CA ASN A 40 16.74 2.77 -7.47
C ASN A 40 17.12 1.29 -7.33
N LYS A 41 16.41 0.37 -8.00
CA LYS A 41 16.54 -1.10 -7.88
C LYS A 41 16.51 -1.58 -6.42
N GLN A 42 15.62 -1.00 -5.62
CA GLN A 42 15.49 -1.27 -4.19
C GLN A 42 14.07 -1.70 -3.83
N ILE A 43 13.97 -2.54 -2.82
CA ILE A 43 12.70 -2.94 -2.22
C ILE A 43 12.63 -2.27 -0.85
N LYS A 44 11.59 -1.48 -0.60
CA LYS A 44 11.36 -0.87 0.72
C LYS A 44 10.17 -1.53 1.37
N PHE A 45 10.36 -1.93 2.62
CA PHE A 45 9.29 -2.39 3.49
C PHE A 45 9.06 -1.33 4.55
N SER A 46 7.82 -1.01 4.83
CA SER A 46 7.48 -0.16 5.97
C SER A 46 7.58 -0.97 7.26
N GLU A 47 7.69 -0.26 8.37
CA GLU A 47 7.40 -0.84 9.67
C GLU A 47 5.92 -1.28 9.74
N PRO A 48 5.58 -2.25 10.60
CA PRO A 48 4.20 -2.65 10.82
C PRO A 48 3.36 -1.43 11.25
N TYR A 49 2.30 -1.16 10.50
CA TYR A 49 1.39 -0.03 10.76
C TYR A 49 0.07 -0.53 11.31
N ASP A 50 -0.24 -0.17 12.55
CA ASP A 50 -1.55 -0.43 13.15
C ASP A 50 -2.58 0.56 12.60
N THR A 51 -3.65 0.04 11.97
CA THR A 51 -4.75 0.86 11.46
C THR A 51 -5.42 1.63 12.59
N THR A 52 -5.65 2.91 12.41
CA THR A 52 -6.31 3.75 13.40
C THR A 52 -7.83 3.79 13.18
N ASN A 53 -8.53 4.65 13.93
CA ASN A 53 -9.93 4.94 13.65
C ASN A 53 -10.12 5.97 12.53
N ASP A 54 -9.05 6.62 12.08
CA ASP A 54 -9.08 7.67 11.07
C ASP A 54 -8.53 7.17 9.73
N LYS A 55 -9.46 6.76 8.87
CA LYS A 55 -9.12 6.22 7.55
C LYS A 55 -8.37 7.24 6.70
N GLU A 56 -8.72 8.52 6.74
CA GLU A 56 -8.04 9.52 5.92
C GLU A 56 -6.58 9.69 6.34
N LYS A 57 -6.31 9.69 7.64
CA LYS A 57 -4.96 9.78 8.19
C LYS A 57 -4.11 8.56 7.80
N ASP A 58 -4.68 7.37 7.91
CA ASP A 58 -4.01 6.12 7.54
C ASP A 58 -3.72 6.08 6.04
N PHE A 59 -4.71 6.42 5.20
CA PHE A 59 -4.51 6.49 3.75
C PHE A 59 -3.50 7.56 3.36
N LYS A 60 -3.47 8.73 4.01
CA LYS A 60 -2.41 9.73 3.81
C LYS A 60 -1.03 9.16 4.12
N HIS A 61 -0.89 8.39 5.20
CA HIS A 61 0.36 7.74 5.53
C HIS A 61 0.77 6.72 4.47
N PHE A 62 -0.17 5.90 4.00
CA PHE A 62 0.07 4.95 2.93
C PHE A 62 0.48 5.66 1.63
N HIS A 63 -0.29 6.66 1.18
CA HIS A 63 0.04 7.45 0.00
C HIS A 63 1.41 8.11 0.11
N ALA A 64 1.79 8.60 1.29
CA ALA A 64 3.12 9.17 1.52
C ALA A 64 4.25 8.13 1.38
N PHE A 65 4.02 6.88 1.82
CA PHE A 65 5.00 5.79 1.69
C PHE A 65 5.24 5.39 0.22
N PHE A 66 4.19 5.36 -0.59
CA PHE A 66 4.28 5.06 -2.03
C PHE A 66 4.68 6.29 -2.87
N LYS A 67 4.72 7.50 -2.29
CA LYS A 67 5.06 8.73 -2.99
C LYS A 67 6.52 8.71 -3.44
N GLY A 68 6.74 8.85 -4.75
CA GLY A 68 8.08 8.89 -5.34
C GLY A 68 8.66 7.51 -5.69
N VAL A 69 7.94 6.42 -5.43
CA VAL A 69 8.33 5.09 -5.90
C VAL A 69 8.00 4.98 -7.39
N LYS A 70 9.00 4.69 -8.23
CA LYS A 70 8.79 4.37 -9.64
C LYS A 70 8.76 2.87 -9.86
N GLY A 71 7.60 2.35 -10.25
CA GLY A 71 7.46 0.98 -10.75
C GLY A 71 8.20 0.79 -12.07
N LYS A 72 8.53 -0.47 -12.40
CA LYS A 72 9.18 -0.86 -13.68
C LYS A 72 8.38 -0.42 -14.91
N HIS A 73 7.07 -0.25 -14.76
CA HIS A 73 6.15 0.23 -15.78
C HIS A 73 5.44 1.44 -15.19
N SER A 74 6.04 2.63 -15.32
CA SER A 74 5.48 3.88 -14.80
C SER A 74 4.13 4.25 -15.42
N GLU A 75 3.76 3.62 -16.54
CA GLU A 75 2.43 3.78 -17.18
C GLU A 75 1.31 3.11 -16.38
N LEU A 76 1.63 2.18 -15.48
CA LEU A 76 0.68 1.40 -14.69
C LEU A 76 0.61 1.81 -13.20
N SER A 77 1.53 2.68 -12.74
CA SER A 77 1.57 3.27 -11.39
C SER A 77 0.92 4.64 -11.33
#